data_AF-A0A0F2LF01-F1
#
_entry.id   AF-A0A0F2LF01-F1
#
_cell.length_a   1.000
_cell.length_b   1.000
_cell.length_c   1.000
_cell.angle_alpha   90.00
_cell.angle_beta   90.00
_cell.angle_gamma   90.00
#
_symmetry.space_group_name_H-M   'P 1'
#
loop_
_entity.id
_entity.type
_entity.pdbx_description
1 polymer ?
#
loop_
_entity_poly.entity_id
_entity_poly.type
_entity_poly.pdbx_seq_one_letter_code
_entity_poly.pdbx_strand_id
1 'polypeptide(L)'
;PSGDFLCGSCKYKWPISNIEINWSYKEFEIEKFYEEIKNNKVLDCNEIIKRAGGKISADDARRVARRLLRRNLRASGLGQKERAELIEALRLCAKSSAGP
;
A
#
# COMPACT_ATOMS: atom_id res chain seq x y z
N PRO A 1 22.02 6.63 -8.66
CA PRO A 1 22.13 5.19 -8.32
C PRO A 1 22.87 4.44 -9.44
N SER A 2 23.93 3.69 -9.12
CA SER A 2 24.92 3.20 -10.09
C SER A 2 24.49 2.01 -10.96
N GLY A 3 23.20 1.64 -11.02
CA GLY A 3 22.73 0.55 -11.89
C GLY A 3 23.21 -0.85 -11.50
N ASP A 4 24.09 -1.00 -10.51
CA ASP A 4 24.72 -2.26 -10.17
C ASP A 4 24.49 -2.62 -8.69
N PHE A 5 24.13 -3.88 -8.43
CA PHE A 5 24.21 -4.49 -7.10
C PHE A 5 25.58 -5.13 -6.91
N LEU A 6 26.27 -4.79 -5.82
CA LEU A 6 27.59 -5.35 -5.50
C LEU A 6 27.50 -6.24 -4.26
N CYS A 7 27.83 -7.53 -4.39
CA CYS A 7 27.90 -8.39 -3.21
C CYS A 7 29.12 -8.03 -2.36
N GLY A 8 28.88 -7.78 -1.07
CA GLY A 8 29.94 -7.44 -0.10
C GLY A 8 31.00 -8.52 0.04
N SER A 9 30.62 -9.80 -0.12
CA SER A 9 31.46 -10.98 0.15
C SER A 9 32.29 -11.43 -1.06
N CYS A 10 31.68 -11.56 -2.25
CA CYS A 10 32.38 -12.05 -3.45
C CYS A 10 32.73 -10.95 -4.46
N LYS A 11 32.37 -9.69 -4.18
CA LYS A 11 32.59 -8.50 -5.05
C LYS A 11 31.98 -8.59 -6.46
N TYR A 12 31.20 -9.64 -6.75
CA TYR A 12 30.49 -9.78 -8.00
C TYR A 12 29.45 -8.67 -8.15
N LYS A 13 29.30 -8.18 -9.39
CA LYS A 13 28.37 -7.12 -9.77
C LYS A 13 27.23 -7.71 -10.61
N TRP A 14 26.00 -7.55 -10.14
CA TRP A 14 24.82 -7.82 -10.94
C TRP A 14 24.30 -6.49 -11.49
N PRO A 15 24.15 -6.34 -12.82
CA PRO A 15 23.46 -5.19 -13.36
C PRO A 15 21.98 -5.27 -12.96
N ILE A 16 21.49 -4.23 -12.30
CA ILE A 16 20.07 -4.01 -12.05
C ILE A 16 19.56 -3.09 -13.16
N SER A 17 18.54 -3.52 -13.88
CA SER A 17 17.94 -2.66 -14.90
C SER A 17 17.32 -1.40 -14.26
N ASN A 18 17.34 -0.28 -14.97
CA ASN A 18 16.66 0.94 -14.52
C ASN A 18 15.15 0.72 -14.25
N ILE A 19 14.55 -0.27 -14.90
CA ILE A 19 13.16 -0.69 -14.68
C ILE A 19 12.99 -1.23 -13.25
N GLU A 20 13.87 -2.13 -12.82
CA GLU A 20 13.84 -2.71 -11.48
C GLU A 20 14.16 -1.67 -10.40
N ILE A 21 15.06 -0.74 -10.68
CA ILE A 21 15.37 0.39 -9.78
C ILE A 21 14.13 1.27 -9.59
N ASN A 22 13.48 1.67 -10.69
CA ASN A 22 12.29 2.51 -10.64
C ASN A 22 11.11 1.80 -9.96
N TRP A 23 10.94 0.49 -10.20
CA TRP A 23 9.96 -0.32 -9.50
C TRP A 23 10.24 -0.35 -7.98
N SER A 24 11.50 -0.53 -7.59
CA SER A 24 11.91 -0.55 -6.18
C SER A 24 11.62 0.77 -5.48
N TYR A 25 11.90 1.90 -6.13
CA TYR A 25 11.55 3.22 -5.60
C TYR A 25 10.04 3.40 -5.43
N LYS A 26 9.27 3.00 -6.45
CA LYS A 26 7.80 3.05 -6.40
C LYS A 26 7.26 2.24 -5.21
N GLU A 27 7.72 1.00 -5.04
CA GLU A 27 7.28 0.15 -3.93
C GLU A 27 7.70 0.72 -2.57
N PHE A 28 8.88 1.33 -2.48
CA PHE A 28 9.32 2.01 -1.27
C PHE A 28 8.42 3.19 -0.89
N GLU A 29 7.99 4.00 -1.85
CA GLU A 29 7.05 5.10 -1.60
C GLU A 29 5.68 4.60 -1.12
N ILE A 30 5.20 3.48 -1.70
CA ILE A 30 3.94 2.87 -1.28
C ILE A 30 4.02 2.33 0.15
N GLU A 31 5.11 1.65 0.51
CA GLU A 31 5.31 1.14 1.87
C GLU A 31 5.52 2.28 2.87
N LYS A 32 6.27 3.33 2.49
CA LYS A 32 6.42 4.53 3.32
C LYS A 32 5.06 5.17 3.61
N PHE A 33 4.21 5.32 2.58
CA PHE A 33 2.87 5.84 2.78
C PHE A 33 2.04 4.93 3.69
N TYR A 34 2.06 3.61 3.49
CA TYR A 34 1.38 2.67 4.38
C TYR A 34 1.82 2.87 5.84
N GLU A 35 3.12 2.92 6.10
CA GLU A 35 3.69 3.12 7.43
C GLU A 35 3.25 4.44 8.10
N GLU A 36 3.16 5.54 7.33
CA GLU A 36 2.65 6.83 7.81
C GLU A 36 1.20 6.74 8.32
N ILE A 37 0.36 5.94 7.66
CA ILE A 37 -1.08 5.91 7.95
C ILE A 37 -1.54 4.67 8.71
N LYS A 38 -0.66 3.69 8.96
CA LYS A 38 -1.02 2.37 9.49
C LYS A 38 -1.64 2.37 10.89
N ASN A 39 -1.45 3.44 11.65
CA ASN A 39 -1.99 3.58 13.01
C ASN A 39 -3.27 4.43 13.04
N ASN A 40 -3.68 5.00 11.90
CA ASN A 40 -4.91 5.77 11.82
C ASN A 40 -6.11 4.82 11.76
N LYS A 41 -7.16 5.11 12.53
CA LYS A 41 -8.45 4.40 12.47
C LYS A 41 -9.29 4.77 11.23
N VAL A 42 -8.67 5.15 10.13
CA VAL A 42 -9.42 5.53 8.91
C VAL A 42 -10.04 4.28 8.31
N LEU A 43 -11.37 4.27 8.24
CA LEU A 43 -12.17 3.16 7.71
C LEU A 43 -12.61 3.41 6.26
N ASP A 44 -12.37 4.59 5.71
CA ASP A 44 -12.81 4.94 4.35
C ASP A 44 -11.66 4.91 3.34
N CYS A 45 -11.86 4.15 2.26
CA CYS A 45 -10.96 4.05 1.14
C CYS A 45 -10.77 5.40 0.42
N ASN A 46 -11.85 6.19 0.26
CA ASN A 46 -11.76 7.49 -0.40
C ASN A 46 -10.94 8.49 0.41
N GLU A 47 -11.06 8.45 1.73
CA GLU A 47 -10.25 9.28 2.62
C GLU A 47 -8.75 8.93 2.50
N ILE A 48 -8.41 7.64 2.42
CA ILE A 48 -7.02 7.21 2.22
C ILE A 48 -6.47 7.67 0.86
N ILE A 49 -7.28 7.60 -0.21
CA ILE A 49 -6.91 8.10 -1.54
C ILE A 49 -6.69 9.62 -1.50
N LYS A 50 -7.57 10.38 -0.84
CA LYS A 50 -7.40 11.82 -0.65
C LYS A 50 -6.13 12.15 0.12
N ARG A 51 -5.84 11.41 1.20
CA ARG A 51 -4.62 11.56 2.01
C ARG A 51 -3.35 11.20 1.25
N ALA A 52 -3.43 10.30 0.27
CA ALA A 52 -2.30 10.03 -0.61
C ALA A 52 -1.89 11.31 -1.36
N GLY A 53 -2.82 12.20 -1.70
CA GLY A 53 -2.51 13.57 -2.13
C GLY A 53 -1.55 13.64 -3.32
N GLY A 54 -1.57 12.63 -4.20
CA GLY A 54 -0.63 12.52 -5.33
C GLY A 54 0.76 11.98 -4.98
N LYS A 55 1.07 11.68 -3.70
CA LYS A 55 2.32 11.00 -3.28
C LYS A 55 2.49 9.64 -3.96
N ILE A 56 1.39 8.93 -4.17
CA ILE A 56 1.32 7.65 -4.90
C ILE A 56 0.10 7.67 -5.81
N SER A 57 0.08 6.76 -6.79
CA SER A 57 -1.07 6.62 -7.71
C SER A 57 -2.36 6.27 -6.95
N ALA A 58 -3.52 6.62 -7.52
CA ALA A 58 -4.80 6.29 -6.91
C ALA A 58 -5.00 4.78 -6.74
N ASP A 59 -4.50 3.97 -7.66
CA ASP A 59 -4.58 2.51 -7.59
C ASP A 59 -3.68 1.93 -6.50
N ASP A 60 -2.47 2.48 -6.33
CA ASP A 60 -1.58 2.11 -5.24
C ASP A 60 -2.15 2.57 -3.89
N ALA A 61 -2.75 3.76 -3.81
CA ALA A 61 -3.45 4.22 -2.62
C ALA A 61 -4.63 3.30 -2.24
N ARG A 62 -5.38 2.82 -3.23
CA ARG A 62 -6.42 1.79 -3.03
C ARG A 62 -5.84 0.47 -2.55
N ARG A 63 -4.69 0.05 -3.09
CA ARG A 63 -3.98 -1.15 -2.63
C ARG A 63 -3.62 -1.04 -1.15
N VAL A 64 -3.09 0.11 -0.74
CA VAL A 64 -2.79 0.43 0.67
C VAL A 64 -4.05 0.45 1.52
N ALA A 65 -5.13 1.10 1.05
CA ALA A 65 -6.41 1.15 1.77
C ALA A 65 -6.98 -0.25 2.05
N ARG A 66 -7.00 -1.13 1.04
CA ARG A 66 -7.44 -2.53 1.22
C ARG A 66 -6.55 -3.28 2.21
N ARG A 67 -5.23 -3.06 2.19
CA ARG A 67 -4.29 -3.68 3.13
C ARG A 67 -4.59 -3.25 4.56
N LEU A 68 -4.87 -1.97 4.79
CA LEU A 68 -5.25 -1.43 6.11
C LEU A 68 -6.56 -1.98 6.61
N LEU A 69 -7.60 -1.98 5.79
CA LEU A 69 -8.91 -2.53 6.15
C LEU A 69 -8.82 -4.01 6.52
N ARG A 70 -8.04 -4.81 5.77
CA ARG A 70 -7.77 -6.22 6.10
C ARG A 70 -6.99 -6.38 7.39
N ARG A 71 -6.02 -5.50 7.67
CA ARG A 71 -5.28 -5.51 8.94
C ARG A 71 -6.23 -5.21 10.10
N ASN A 72 -7.07 -4.19 9.97
CA ASN A 72 -8.05 -3.82 10.99
C ASN A 72 -9.04 -4.96 11.24
N LEU A 73 -9.53 -5.63 10.20
CA LEU A 73 -10.39 -6.82 10.35
C LEU A 73 -9.77 -7.98 11.13
N ARG A 74 -8.43 -8.08 11.14
CA ARG A 74 -7.68 -9.09 11.89
C ARG A 74 -7.40 -8.66 13.33
N ALA A 75 -7.70 -7.42 13.70
CA ALA A 75 -7.52 -6.95 15.07
C ALA A 75 -8.49 -7.67 16.01
N SER A 76 -7.97 -8.19 17.11
CA SER A 76 -8.77 -8.80 18.17
C SER A 76 -9.64 -7.76 18.86
N GLY A 77 -10.85 -8.15 19.27
CA GLY A 77 -11.76 -7.28 20.04
C GLY A 77 -12.71 -6.42 19.21
N LEU A 78 -12.78 -6.62 17.89
CA LEU A 78 -13.79 -5.96 17.05
C LEU A 78 -15.21 -6.46 17.37
N GLY A 79 -16.14 -5.53 17.57
CA GLY A 79 -17.56 -5.85 17.65
C GLY A 79 -18.13 -6.33 16.31
N GLN A 80 -19.28 -7.02 16.34
CA GLN A 80 -19.97 -7.49 15.13
C GLN A 80 -20.32 -6.35 14.17
N LYS A 81 -20.71 -5.18 14.72
CA LYS A 81 -21.02 -3.97 13.96
C LYS A 81 -19.79 -3.39 13.26
N GLU A 82 -18.69 -3.18 13.98
CA GLU A 82 -17.43 -2.65 13.42
C GLU A 82 -16.87 -3.58 12.34
N ARG A 83 -16.99 -4.90 12.54
CA ARG A 83 -16.59 -5.89 11.55
C ARG A 83 -17.42 -5.78 10.26
N ALA A 84 -18.72 -5.57 10.37
CA ALA A 84 -19.60 -5.39 9.20
C ALA A 84 -19.26 -4.10 8.44
N GLU A 85 -19.02 -2.99 9.16
CA GLU A 85 -18.60 -1.71 8.58
C GLU A 85 -17.27 -1.84 7.80
N LEU A 86 -16.29 -2.53 8.38
CA LEU A 86 -15.01 -2.81 7.72
C LEU A 86 -15.14 -3.69 6.47
N ILE A 87 -16.04 -4.69 6.50
CA ILE A 87 -16.31 -5.55 5.34
C ILE A 87 -16.94 -4.75 4.21
N GLU A 88 -17.89 -3.87 4.54
CA GLU A 88 -18.56 -3.03 3.53
C GLU A 88 -17.59 -1.99 2.94
N ALA A 89 -16.78 -1.35 3.77
CA ALA A 89 -15.71 -0.47 3.32
C ALA A 89 -14.74 -1.19 2.36
N LEU A 90 -14.37 -2.44 2.68
CA LEU A 90 -13.52 -3.25 1.82
C LEU A 90 -14.19 -3.56 0.48
N ARG A 91 -15.49 -3.86 0.46
CA ARG A 91 -16.28 -4.08 -0.77
C ARG A 91 -16.32 -2.84 -1.65
N LEU A 92 -16.61 -1.67 -1.07
CA LEU A 92 -16.66 -0.40 -1.80
C LEU A 92 -15.28 -0.02 -2.38
N CYS A 93 -14.21 -0.29 -1.63
CA CYS A 93 -12.83 -0.09 -2.08
C CYS A 93 -12.40 -1.06 -3.19
N ALA A 94 -13.06 -2.22 -3.32
CA ALA A 94 -12.80 -3.19 -4.38
C ALA A 94 -13.64 -2.93 -5.64
N LYS A 95 -14.88 -2.44 -5.50
CA LYS A 95 -15.75 -2.07 -6.63
C LYS A 95 -15.23 -0.87 -7.40
N SER A 96 -14.66 0.11 -6.71
CA SER A 96 -14.17 1.35 -7.33
C SER A 96 -12.95 1.16 -8.25
N SER A 97 -12.25 0.02 -8.17
CA SER A 97 -11.19 -0.39 -9.12
C SER A 97 -11.71 -1.03 -10.42
N ALA A 98 -13.01 -1.31 -10.52
CA ALA A 98 -13.66 -1.64 -11.79
C ALA A 98 -14.27 -0.33 -12.33
N GLY A 99 -13.48 0.43 -13.09
CA GLY A 99 -14.05 1.42 -14.01
C GLY A 99 -14.73 0.71 -15.20
N PRO A 100 -15.63 1.39 -15.92
CA PRO A 100 -16.34 0.85 -17.09
C PRO A 100 -15.40 0.32 -18.18
#